data_AF-G9NFJ7-F1
#
_entry.id   AF-G9NFJ7-F1
#
_cell.length_a   1.000
_cell.length_b   1.000
_cell.length_c   1.000
_cell.angle_alpha   90.00
_cell.angle_beta   90.00
_cell.angle_gamma   90.00
#
_symmetry.space_group_name_H-M   'P 1'
#
loop_
_entity.id
_entity.type
_entity.pdbx_description
1 polymer ?
#
loop_
_entity_poly.entity_id
_entity_poly.type
_entity_poly.pdbx_seq_one_letter_code
_entity_poly.pdbx_strand_id
1 'polypeptide(L)'
;LKTLPPRPKPPPDSEIEESYLKGSGPGGQKINKTNSAVQLKHIPTGIVVKSQATRSRSQNRKQAREILAQKVDEFFNGDQSRSSIVGAIKKKKADSAAKKSRRKYRRLEEGDEEANAEVAATLEDSPDEIAEQSSDTSKE
;
A
#
# COMPACT_ATOMS: atom_id res chain seq x y z
N LEU A 1 -17.03 -3.43 17.98
CA LEU A 1 -16.04 -3.50 16.88
C LEU A 1 -16.77 -3.95 15.61
N LYS A 2 -16.67 -3.25 14.47
CA LYS A 2 -17.24 -3.75 13.20
C LYS A 2 -16.53 -5.05 12.84
N THR A 3 -17.22 -6.17 12.99
CA THR A 3 -16.68 -7.51 12.74
C THR A 3 -16.50 -7.70 11.24
N LEU A 4 -15.29 -8.10 10.82
CA LEU A 4 -15.03 -8.45 9.44
C LEU A 4 -15.71 -9.79 9.13
N PRO A 5 -16.18 -10.01 7.89
CA PRO A 5 -16.72 -11.32 7.49
C PRO A 5 -15.68 -12.42 7.74
N PRO A 6 -16.04 -13.65 8.12
CA PRO A 6 -15.05 -14.71 8.40
C PRO A 6 -14.19 -15.03 7.17
N ARG A 7 -12.98 -15.58 7.39
CA ARG A 7 -12.11 -16.01 6.28
C ARG A 7 -12.75 -17.21 5.56
N PRO A 8 -12.75 -17.25 4.21
CA PRO A 8 -13.23 -18.42 3.48
C PRO A 8 -12.40 -19.64 3.85
N LYS A 9 -13.06 -20.78 4.05
CA LYS A 9 -12.38 -22.04 4.30
C LYS A 9 -11.81 -22.58 2.99
N PRO A 10 -10.62 -23.20 3.00
CA PRO A 10 -10.11 -23.87 1.81
C PRO A 10 -11.03 -25.04 1.43
N PRO A 11 -11.14 -25.34 0.12
CA PRO A 11 -11.86 -26.51 -0.34
C PRO A 11 -11.27 -27.81 0.24
N PRO A 12 -12.05 -28.90 0.30
CA PRO A 12 -11.58 -30.17 0.81
C PRO A 12 -10.47 -30.76 -0.08
N ASP A 13 -9.58 -31.55 0.52
CA ASP A 13 -8.43 -32.13 -0.20
C ASP A 13 -8.85 -33.05 -1.37
N SER A 14 -10.06 -33.61 -1.33
CA SER A 14 -10.64 -34.43 -2.42
C SER A 14 -10.93 -33.66 -3.70
N GLU A 15 -11.09 -32.33 -3.62
CA GLU A 15 -11.42 -31.46 -4.77
C GLU A 15 -10.19 -30.69 -5.28
N ILE A 16 -9.01 -30.98 -4.74
CA ILE A 16 -7.78 -30.25 -5.05
C ILE A 16 -6.76 -31.21 -5.65
N GLU A 17 -6.27 -30.86 -6.83
CA GLU A 17 -5.10 -31.48 -7.42
C GLU A 17 -3.85 -30.69 -7.02
N GLU A 18 -2.92 -31.33 -6.29
CA GLU A 18 -1.68 -30.73 -5.80
C GLU A 18 -0.48 -31.20 -6.63
N SER A 19 0.26 -30.24 -7.19
CA SER A 19 1.48 -30.49 -7.97
C SER A 19 2.62 -29.63 -7.47
N TYR A 20 3.84 -30.14 -7.63
CA TYR A 20 5.05 -29.51 -7.12
C TYR A 20 6.01 -29.24 -8.26
N LEU A 21 6.42 -27.98 -8.34
CA LEU A 21 7.21 -27.45 -9.42
C LEU A 21 8.57 -26.97 -8.89
N LYS A 22 9.54 -26.88 -9.80
CA LYS A 22 10.76 -26.12 -9.55
C LYS A 22 10.40 -24.63 -9.52
N GLY A 23 11.14 -23.86 -8.72
CA GLY A 23 10.98 -22.42 -8.73
C GLY A 23 11.38 -21.84 -10.08
N SER A 24 10.74 -20.75 -10.48
CA SER A 24 11.06 -19.98 -11.69
C SER A 24 11.67 -18.63 -11.32
N GLY A 25 12.47 -18.06 -12.22
CA GLY A 25 13.06 -16.72 -12.11
C GLY A 25 14.56 -16.69 -11.78
N PRO A 26 15.17 -15.49 -11.74
CA PRO A 26 16.55 -15.30 -11.31
C PRO A 26 16.68 -15.67 -9.83
N GLY A 27 17.07 -16.91 -9.59
CA GLY A 27 17.19 -17.49 -8.26
C GLY A 27 18.49 -18.25 -8.08
N GLY A 28 18.90 -18.45 -6.83
CA GLY A 28 20.06 -19.27 -6.49
C GLY A 28 19.81 -20.77 -6.71
N GLN A 29 20.84 -21.59 -6.48
CA GLN A 29 20.78 -23.05 -6.65
C GLN A 29 19.56 -23.69 -5.95
N LYS A 30 19.17 -23.18 -4.78
CA LYS A 30 18.04 -23.71 -4.00
C LYS A 30 16.70 -23.60 -4.74
N ILE A 31 16.47 -22.51 -5.47
CA ILE A 31 15.21 -22.28 -6.20
C ILE A 31 15.12 -23.21 -7.41
N ASN A 32 16.24 -23.39 -8.11
CA ASN A 32 16.29 -24.17 -9.36
C ASN A 32 16.33 -25.69 -9.12
N LYS A 33 16.88 -26.14 -7.99
CA LYS A 33 17.07 -27.57 -7.68
C LYS A 33 15.95 -28.17 -6.84
N THR A 34 15.32 -27.38 -5.97
CA THR A 34 14.28 -27.90 -5.05
C THR A 34 12.88 -27.67 -5.62
N ASN A 35 12.04 -28.71 -5.58
CA ASN A 35 10.62 -28.64 -5.93
C ASN A 35 9.80 -28.01 -4.79
N SER A 36 10.09 -26.75 -4.48
CA SER A 36 9.46 -26.00 -3.38
C SER A 36 8.23 -25.21 -3.82
N ALA A 37 8.09 -24.90 -5.11
CA ALA A 37 6.92 -24.20 -5.64
C ALA A 37 5.71 -25.15 -5.66
N VAL A 38 4.55 -24.66 -5.23
CA VAL A 38 3.31 -25.44 -5.15
C VAL A 38 2.31 -24.88 -6.13
N GLN A 39 1.70 -25.76 -6.93
CA GLN A 39 0.58 -25.45 -7.79
C GLN A 39 -0.62 -26.28 -7.32
N LEU A 40 -1.70 -25.58 -6.98
CA LEU A 40 -2.98 -26.18 -6.60
C LEU A 40 -4.01 -25.87 -7.69
N LYS A 41 -4.77 -26.88 -8.07
CA LYS A 41 -5.91 -26.73 -8.98
C LYS A 41 -7.17 -27.21 -8.28
N HIS A 42 -8.20 -26.36 -8.27
CA HIS A 42 -9.53 -26.76 -7.83
C HIS A 42 -10.23 -27.47 -8.99
N ILE A 43 -10.53 -28.75 -8.82
CA ILE A 43 -11.08 -29.62 -9.88
C ILE A 43 -12.42 -29.08 -10.41
N PRO A 44 -13.42 -28.74 -9.57
CA PRO A 44 -14.75 -28.40 -10.09
C PRO A 44 -14.81 -27.00 -10.74
N THR A 45 -14.02 -26.03 -10.28
CA THR A 45 -14.01 -24.67 -10.90
C THR A 45 -12.89 -24.48 -11.92
N GLY A 46 -11.93 -25.40 -12.02
CA GLY A 46 -10.76 -25.28 -12.89
C GLY A 46 -9.77 -24.18 -12.47
N ILE A 47 -9.94 -23.53 -11.32
CA ILE A 47 -9.07 -22.44 -10.86
C ILE A 47 -7.71 -22.99 -10.46
N VAL A 48 -6.66 -22.44 -11.06
CA VAL A 48 -5.27 -22.80 -10.79
C VAL A 48 -4.56 -21.67 -10.04
N VAL A 49 -3.87 -22.02 -8.96
CA VAL A 49 -3.06 -21.12 -8.14
C VAL A 49 -1.66 -21.66 -8.01
N LYS A 50 -0.65 -20.78 -8.17
CA LYS A 50 0.76 -21.09 -7.94
C LYS A 50 1.27 -20.23 -6.79
N SER A 51 2.06 -20.83 -5.89
CA SER A 51 2.73 -20.11 -4.80
C SER A 51 4.21 -20.48 -4.72
N GLN A 52 5.05 -19.45 -4.71
CA GLN A 52 6.53 -19.52 -4.61
C GLN A 52 7.03 -18.38 -3.70
N ALA A 53 6.45 -18.21 -2.50
CA ALA A 53 6.84 -17.12 -1.62
C ALA A 53 8.07 -17.46 -0.77
N THR A 54 8.19 -18.71 -0.31
CA THR A 54 9.28 -19.13 0.57
C THR A 54 10.01 -20.35 0.04
N ARG A 55 11.15 -20.67 0.66
CA ARG A 55 11.93 -21.87 0.36
C ARG A 55 11.30 -23.16 0.90
N SER A 56 10.21 -23.06 1.69
CA SER A 56 9.56 -24.19 2.35
C SER A 56 8.27 -24.57 1.63
N ARG A 57 8.20 -25.85 1.22
CA ARG A 57 7.04 -26.42 0.52
C ARG A 57 5.76 -26.39 1.37
N SER A 58 5.86 -26.67 2.68
CA SER A 58 4.69 -26.67 3.57
C SER A 58 4.09 -25.27 3.74
N GLN A 59 4.93 -24.24 3.81
CA GLN A 59 4.49 -22.84 3.87
C GLN A 59 3.85 -22.42 2.56
N ASN A 60 4.47 -22.75 1.43
CA ASN A 60 3.91 -22.47 0.11
C ASN A 60 2.57 -23.18 -0.10
N ARG A 61 2.41 -24.43 0.38
CA ARG A 61 1.14 -25.16 0.35
C ARG A 61 0.05 -24.46 1.15
N LYS A 62 0.35 -24.03 2.38
CA LYS A 62 -0.61 -23.29 3.22
C LYS A 62 -1.05 -21.99 2.56
N GLN A 63 -0.10 -21.22 2.03
CA GLN A 63 -0.40 -19.98 1.32
C GLN A 63 -1.22 -20.23 0.04
N ALA A 64 -0.86 -21.25 -0.75
CA ALA A 64 -1.60 -21.62 -1.95
C ALA A 64 -3.06 -21.98 -1.62
N ARG A 65 -3.31 -22.72 -0.52
CA ARG A 65 -4.66 -23.03 -0.04
C ARG A 65 -5.43 -21.78 0.38
N GLU A 66 -4.80 -20.85 1.09
CA GLU A 66 -5.43 -19.59 1.50
C GLU A 66 -5.81 -18.73 0.28
N ILE A 67 -4.95 -18.66 -0.73
CA ILE A 67 -5.21 -17.94 -1.98
C ILE A 67 -6.30 -18.65 -2.80
N LEU A 68 -6.26 -19.98 -2.87
CA LEU A 68 -7.28 -20.77 -3.58
C LEU A 68 -8.65 -20.55 -2.94
N ALA A 69 -8.75 -20.57 -1.61
CA ALA A 69 -9.98 -20.30 -0.87
C ALA A 69 -10.56 -18.92 -1.21
N GLN A 70 -9.70 -17.89 -1.29
CA GLN A 70 -10.13 -16.54 -1.65
C GLN A 70 -10.62 -16.45 -3.09
N LYS A 71 -9.91 -17.07 -4.04
CA LYS A 71 -10.34 -17.06 -5.46
C LYS A 71 -11.62 -17.85 -5.68
N VAL A 72 -11.80 -18.96 -4.98
CA VAL A 72 -13.03 -19.75 -5.04
C VAL A 72 -14.20 -18.96 -4.43
N ASP A 73 -13.99 -18.30 -3.28
CA ASP A 73 -14.98 -17.39 -2.68
C ASP A 73 -15.35 -16.25 -3.63
N GLU A 74 -14.37 -15.64 -4.28
CA GLU A 74 -14.59 -14.57 -5.27
C GLU A 74 -15.35 -15.08 -6.50
N PHE A 75 -15.09 -16.30 -6.96
CA PHE A 75 -15.80 -16.91 -8.07
C PHE A 75 -17.28 -17.18 -7.75
N PHE A 76 -17.60 -17.65 -6.55
CA PHE A 76 -18.99 -17.95 -6.17
C PHE A 76 -19.76 -16.72 -5.66
N ASN A 77 -19.13 -15.84 -4.88
CA ASN A 77 -19.80 -14.75 -4.17
C ASN A 77 -19.53 -13.36 -4.78
N GLY A 78 -18.55 -13.20 -5.67
CA GLY A 78 -18.28 -11.96 -6.40
C GLY A 78 -18.14 -10.73 -5.48
N ASP A 79 -19.09 -9.81 -5.56
CA ASP A 79 -19.14 -8.58 -4.75
C ASP A 79 -19.32 -8.83 -3.24
N GLN A 80 -19.94 -9.96 -2.88
CA GLN A 80 -20.11 -10.37 -1.49
C GLN A 80 -18.92 -11.17 -0.95
N SER A 81 -17.91 -11.42 -1.79
CA SER A 81 -16.70 -12.09 -1.34
C SER A 81 -16.01 -11.27 -0.25
N ARG A 82 -15.29 -11.99 0.63
CA ARG A 82 -14.56 -11.32 1.71
C ARG A 82 -13.53 -10.35 1.16
N SER A 83 -12.85 -10.67 0.05
CA SER A 83 -11.84 -9.82 -0.58
C SER A 83 -12.44 -8.48 -1.00
N SER A 84 -13.60 -8.48 -1.65
CA SER A 84 -14.34 -7.28 -2.05
C SER A 84 -14.76 -6.44 -0.85
N ILE A 85 -15.35 -7.06 0.18
CA ILE A 85 -15.80 -6.35 1.39
C ILE A 85 -14.63 -5.71 2.13
N VAL A 86 -13.56 -6.48 2.36
CA VAL A 86 -12.34 -5.99 3.04
C VAL A 86 -11.68 -4.89 2.22
N GLY A 87 -11.63 -5.04 0.89
CA GLY A 87 -11.13 -4.05 -0.05
C GLY A 87 -11.90 -2.73 0.04
N ALA A 88 -13.22 -2.78 0.02
CA ALA A 88 -14.09 -1.61 0.13
C ALA A 88 -13.90 -0.88 1.48
N ILE A 89 -13.79 -1.62 2.59
CA ILE A 89 -13.53 -1.03 3.91
C ILE A 89 -12.15 -0.38 3.95
N LYS A 90 -11.12 -1.04 3.41
CA LYS A 90 -9.75 -0.51 3.35
C LYS A 90 -9.69 0.77 2.50
N LYS A 91 -10.37 0.79 1.36
CA LYS A 91 -10.50 1.96 0.48
C LYS A 91 -11.16 3.13 1.20
N LYS A 92 -12.33 2.92 1.83
CA LYS A 92 -13.02 3.97 2.61
C LYS A 92 -12.13 4.57 3.73
N LYS A 93 -11.35 3.73 4.41
CA LYS A 93 -10.38 4.18 5.42
C LYS A 93 -9.25 5.00 4.80
N ALA A 94 -8.69 4.54 3.68
CA ALA A 94 -7.64 5.26 2.95
C ALA A 94 -8.13 6.62 2.45
N ASP A 95 -9.32 6.68 1.86
CA ASP A 95 -9.94 7.92 1.37
C ASP A 95 -10.18 8.92 2.50
N SER A 96 -10.64 8.42 3.66
CA SER A 96 -10.84 9.23 4.86
C SER A 96 -9.50 9.78 5.40
N ALA A 97 -8.45 8.96 5.40
CA ALA A 97 -7.11 9.38 5.81
C ALA A 97 -6.53 10.42 4.85
N ALA A 98 -6.67 10.20 3.54
CA ALA A 98 -6.24 11.13 2.50
C ALA A 98 -6.97 12.47 2.60
N LYS A 99 -8.29 12.47 2.83
CA LYS A 99 -9.07 13.70 3.03
C LYS A 99 -8.63 14.50 4.26
N LYS A 100 -8.32 13.81 5.37
CA LYS A 100 -7.79 14.45 6.58
C LYS A 100 -6.40 15.03 6.35
N SER A 101 -5.51 14.27 5.70
CA SER A 101 -4.17 14.72 5.32
C SER A 101 -4.24 15.98 4.46
N ARG A 102 -5.01 15.96 3.36
CA ARG A 102 -5.21 17.14 2.48
C ARG A 102 -5.75 18.35 3.23
N ARG A 103 -6.69 18.18 4.16
CA ARG A 103 -7.20 19.29 4.98
C ARG A 103 -6.11 19.86 5.90
N LYS A 104 -5.28 19.00 6.49
CA LYS A 104 -4.18 19.44 7.36
C LYS A 104 -3.16 20.27 6.57
N TYR A 105 -2.68 19.76 5.45
CA TYR A 105 -1.63 20.43 4.67
C TYR A 105 -2.12 21.74 4.06
N ARG A 106 -3.36 21.80 3.55
CA ARG A 106 -3.96 23.06 3.09
C ARG A 106 -4.03 24.13 4.17
N ARG A 107 -4.40 23.77 5.41
CA ARG A 107 -4.46 24.73 6.52
C ARG A 107 -3.07 25.26 6.90
N LEU A 108 -2.04 24.44 6.78
CA LEU A 108 -0.66 24.88 7.02
C LEU A 108 -0.21 25.84 5.93
N GLU A 109 -0.49 25.52 4.67
CA GLU A 109 -0.21 26.38 3.51
C GLU A 109 -0.91 27.75 3.63
N GLU A 110 -2.21 27.77 3.95
CA GLU A 110 -2.96 29.02 4.22
C GLU A 110 -2.34 29.82 5.37
N GLY A 111 -1.90 29.17 6.46
CA GLY A 111 -1.26 29.85 7.58
C GLY A 111 0.16 30.34 7.29
N ASP A 112 0.92 29.61 6.48
CA ASP A 112 2.24 30.02 6.00
C ASP A 112 2.12 31.22 5.04
N GLU A 113 1.09 31.23 4.18
CA GLU A 113 0.75 32.36 3.31
C GLU A 113 0.33 33.59 4.12
N GLU A 114 -0.55 33.44 5.12
CA GLU A 114 -0.97 34.51 6.04
C GLU A 114 0.23 35.09 6.79
N ALA A 115 1.07 34.25 7.40
CA ALA A 115 2.28 34.70 8.10
C ALA A 115 3.26 35.42 7.17
N ASN A 116 3.44 34.93 5.94
CA ASN A 116 4.34 35.57 4.97
C ASN A 116 3.77 36.91 4.47
N ALA A 117 2.45 37.01 4.28
CA ALA A 117 1.79 38.27 3.94
C ALA A 117 1.89 39.31 5.08
N GLU A 118 1.76 38.89 6.34
CA GLU A 118 1.97 39.75 7.50
C GLU A 118 3.41 40.28 7.57
N VAL A 119 4.41 39.41 7.35
CA VAL A 119 5.84 39.78 7.32
C VAL A 119 6.14 40.74 6.15
N ALA A 120 5.57 40.50 4.97
CA ALA A 120 5.71 41.40 3.82
C ALA A 120 5.09 42.78 4.10
N ALA A 121 3.91 42.84 4.70
CA ALA A 121 3.27 44.10 5.08
C ALA A 121 4.05 44.87 6.16
N THR A 122 4.76 44.19 7.06
CA THR A 122 5.62 44.85 8.06
C THR A 122 6.91 45.42 7.47
N LEU A 123 7.42 44.81 6.39
CA LEU A 123 8.61 45.30 5.67
C LEU A 123 8.32 46.52 4.79
N GLU A 124 7.09 46.71 4.33
CA GLU A 124 6.72 47.88 3.50
C GLU A 124 6.38 49.15 4.32
N ASP A 125 6.12 49.05 5.63
CA ASP A 125 5.81 50.20 6.51
C ASP A 125 7.05 50.81 7.20
N SER A 126 8.26 50.47 6.75
CA SER A 126 9.50 51.14 7.19
C SER A 126 9.96 52.12 6.11
N PRO A 127 9.54 53.40 6.16
CA PRO A 127 10.07 54.41 5.27
C PRO A 127 11.55 54.63 5.57
N ASP A 128 12.34 54.53 4.50
CA ASP A 128 13.72 54.97 4.35
C ASP A 128 14.09 56.16 5.25
N GLU A 129 14.81 55.94 6.36
CA GLU A 129 15.73 56.96 6.88
C GLU A 129 17.06 56.81 6.13
N ILE A 130 17.09 57.42 4.94
CA ILE A 130 18.32 57.73 4.23
C ILE A 130 19.00 58.87 5.00
N ALA A 131 19.71 58.54 6.08
CA ALA A 131 20.64 59.49 6.70
C ALA A 131 21.98 59.42 5.97
N GLU A 132 22.08 60.17 4.87
CA GLU A 132 23.36 60.65 4.34
C GLU A 132 24.17 61.27 5.48
N GLN A 133 25.30 60.67 5.82
CA GLN A 133 26.42 61.36 6.46
C GLN A 133 27.70 60.95 5.74
N SER A 134 27.91 61.61 4.60
CA SER A 134 29.23 61.84 4.05
C SER A 134 30.01 62.77 4.98
N SER A 135 30.93 62.22 5.77
CA SER A 135 32.08 62.97 6.31
C SER A 135 33.33 62.39 5.66
N ASP A 136 33.77 63.00 4.56
CA ASP A 136 34.88 63.96 4.54
C ASP A 136 36.22 63.32 4.97
N THR A 137 36.81 62.58 4.04
CA THR A 137 38.25 62.25 4.06
C THR A 137 39.00 63.36 3.33
N SER A 138 39.34 64.42 4.05
CA SER A 138 40.29 65.45 3.61
C SER A 138 41.61 65.32 4.39
N LYS A 139 42.58 64.66 3.74
CA LYS A 139 43.96 65.14 3.49
C LYS A 139 44.69 65.91 4.60
N GLU A 140 45.72 65.30 5.19
CA GLU A 140 47.14 65.76 5.22
C GLU A 140 48.09 64.69 5.79
#